data_AF-A0A7C5J771-F1
#
_entry.id   AF-A0A7C5J771-F1
#
_cell.length_a   1.000
_cell.length_b   1.000
_cell.length_c   1.000
_cell.angle_alpha   90.00
_cell.angle_beta   90.00
_cell.angle_gamma   90.00
#
_symmetry.space_group_name_H-M   'P 1'
#
loop_
_entity.id
_entity.type
_entity.pdbx_description
1 polymer ?
#
loop_
_entity_poly.entity_id
_entity_poly.type
_entity_poly.pdbx_seq_one_letter_code
_entity_poly.pdbx_strand_id
1 'polypeptide(L)'
;MSAQTIEAAIRFPDGEIRERLCVGQRRGFGLLEPAGDGWTLCIPFGAKASCEGVAVDLRALTIDASGERHFPYAFGHSASVDMAGVRFEVGAT
;
A
#
# COMPACT_ATOMS: atom_id res chain seq x y z
N MET A 1 -17.20 11.27 14.06
CA MET A 1 -16.76 10.41 12.95
C MET A 1 -15.92 9.30 13.56
N SER A 2 -16.31 8.04 13.40
CA SER A 2 -15.51 6.89 13.81
C SER A 2 -14.21 6.87 13.00
N ALA A 3 -13.08 6.65 13.65
CA ALA A 3 -11.82 6.45 12.94
C ALA A 3 -11.95 5.17 12.09
N GLN A 4 -11.80 5.31 10.78
CA GLN A 4 -11.77 4.17 9.87
C GLN A 4 -10.41 3.50 10.03
N THR A 5 -10.41 2.21 10.41
CA THR A 5 -9.19 1.41 10.55
C THR A 5 -8.91 0.72 9.23
N ILE A 6 -7.68 0.82 8.75
CA ILE A 6 -7.18 0.03 7.63
C ILE A 6 -6.18 -0.97 8.20
N GLU A 7 -6.28 -2.22 7.73
CA GLU A 7 -5.31 -3.26 8.04
C GLU A 7 -4.44 -3.53 6.81
N ALA A 8 -3.13 -3.61 7.03
CA ALA A 8 -2.18 -4.08 6.03
C ALA A 8 -1.54 -5.39 6.51
N ALA A 9 -1.22 -6.27 5.57
CA ALA A 9 -0.55 -7.54 5.82
C ALA A 9 0.71 -7.68 4.96
N ILE A 10 1.78 -8.20 5.54
CA ILE A 10 3.00 -8.56 4.81
C ILE A 10 3.00 -10.05 4.55
N ARG A 11 2.97 -10.40 3.26
CA ARG A 11 3.07 -11.77 2.77
C ARG A 11 4.43 -12.02 2.15
N PHE A 12 5.09 -13.07 2.63
CA PHE A 12 6.42 -13.46 2.17
C PHE A 12 6.35 -14.39 0.94
N PRO A 13 7.48 -14.64 0.24
CA PRO A 13 7.49 -15.50 -0.95
C PRO A 13 6.95 -16.93 -0.74
N ASP A 14 6.96 -17.42 0.50
CA ASP A 14 6.40 -18.71 0.90
C ASP A 14 4.87 -18.67 1.10
N GLY A 15 4.24 -17.50 0.93
CA GLY A 15 2.81 -17.27 1.10
C GLY A 15 2.38 -16.98 2.54
N GLU A 16 3.30 -17.03 3.51
CA GLU A 16 3.01 -16.80 4.92
C GLU A 16 2.78 -15.31 5.21
N ILE A 17 1.75 -15.00 6.01
CA ILE A 17 1.56 -13.67 6.58
C ILE A 17 2.25 -13.65 7.94
N ARG A 18 3.29 -12.83 8.09
CA ARG A 18 4.02 -12.74 9.37
C ARG A 18 3.69 -11.47 10.16
N GLU A 19 3.13 -10.46 9.51
CA GLU A 19 2.86 -9.17 10.13
C GLU A 19 1.51 -8.62 9.66
N ARG A 20 0.75 -8.09 10.63
CA ARG A 20 -0.48 -7.31 10.41
C ARG A 20 -0.28 -5.94 11.05
N LEU A 21 -0.58 -4.90 10.29
CA LEU A 21 -0.31 -3.51 10.63
C LEU A 21 -1.63 -2.75 10.64
N CYS A 22 -1.92 -2.05 11.73
CA CYS A 22 -2.98 -1.05 11.76
C CYS A 22 -2.41 0.28 11.29
N VAL A 23 -3.01 0.86 10.25
CA VAL A 23 -2.53 2.12 9.67
C VAL A 23 -2.70 3.24 10.70
N GLY A 24 -1.57 3.76 11.18
CA GLY A 24 -1.48 4.70 12.32
C GLY A 24 -0.24 4.48 13.19
N GLN A 25 0.34 3.28 13.17
CA GLN A 25 1.65 3.02 13.76
C GLN A 25 2.76 3.18 12.71
N ARG A 26 3.57 4.23 12.84
CA ARG A 26 4.75 4.56 12.00
C ARG A 26 5.91 3.57 12.15
N ARG A 27 5.64 2.27 12.27
CA ARG A 27 6.67 1.24 12.39
C ARG A 27 6.50 0.24 11.25
N GLY A 28 7.38 0.38 10.26
CA GLY A 28 7.65 -0.66 9.26
C GLY A 28 6.85 -0.48 7.99
N PHE A 29 7.47 0.16 7.00
CA PHE A 29 7.05 0.30 5.60
C PHE A 29 5.90 1.28 5.35
N GLY A 30 6.28 2.46 4.84
CA GLY A 30 5.39 3.47 4.28
C GLY A 30 4.73 2.95 3.01
N LEU A 31 3.79 2.02 3.15
CA LEU A 31 2.96 1.58 2.05
C LEU A 31 1.72 2.45 1.92
N LEU A 32 1.24 3.03 3.02
CA LEU A 32 0.06 3.88 3.05
C LEU A 32 0.30 5.11 3.94
N GLU A 33 0.06 6.29 3.40
CA GLU A 33 0.14 7.56 4.14
C GLU A 33 -1.19 8.32 4.10
N PRO A 34 -1.57 9.00 5.19
CA PRO A 34 -2.71 9.92 5.16
C PRO A 34 -2.46 11.05 4.15
N ALA A 35 -3.42 11.32 3.27
CA ALA A 35 -3.34 12.38 2.27
C ALA A 35 -4.68 13.13 2.17
N GLY A 36 -4.73 14.33 2.75
CA GLY A 36 -5.96 15.11 2.85
C GLY A 36 -7.05 14.33 3.58
N ASP A 37 -8.21 14.17 2.93
CA ASP A 37 -9.36 13.42 3.45
C ASP A 37 -9.31 11.91 3.14
N GLY A 38 -8.19 11.42 2.58
CA GLY A 38 -8.03 10.04 2.17
C GLY A 38 -6.65 9.48 2.47
N TRP A 39 -6.25 8.50 1.67
CA TRP A 39 -5.00 7.77 1.84
C TRP A 39 -4.25 7.72 0.51
N THR A 40 -2.94 7.60 0.58
CA THR A 40 -2.07 7.43 -0.57
C THR A 40 -1.28 6.15 -0.38
N LEU A 41 -1.30 5.29 -1.39
CA LEU A 41 -0.41 4.14 -1.49
C LEU A 41 0.96 4.62 -1.99
N CYS A 42 1.98 4.44 -1.17
CA CYS A 42 3.36 4.77 -1.49
C CYS A 42 4.06 3.51 -2.03
N ILE A 43 4.52 3.59 -3.27
CA ILE A 43 4.97 2.45 -4.07
C ILE A 43 6.45 2.67 -4.39
N PRO A 44 7.37 1.90 -3.77
CA PRO A 44 8.80 2.04 -4.03
C PRO A 44 9.17 1.83 -5.50
N PHE A 45 10.25 2.48 -5.94
CA PHE A 45 10.81 2.23 -7.26
C PHE A 45 11.13 0.75 -7.48
N GLY A 46 10.77 0.21 -8.64
CA GLY A 46 10.94 -1.20 -8.97
C GLY A 46 9.85 -2.14 -8.43
N ALA A 47 8.93 -1.66 -7.59
CA ALA A 47 7.76 -2.45 -7.18
C ALA A 47 6.71 -2.54 -8.30
N LYS A 48 5.83 -3.54 -8.22
CA LYS A 48 4.58 -3.64 -8.99
C LYS A 48 3.42 -3.33 -8.05
N ALA A 49 2.35 -2.71 -8.55
CA ALA A 49 1.17 -2.45 -7.72
C ALA A 49 -0.14 -2.74 -8.47
N SER A 50 -1.16 -3.15 -7.73
CA SER A 50 -2.53 -3.31 -8.23
C SER A 50 -3.52 -2.82 -7.17
N CYS A 51 -4.61 -2.20 -7.62
CA CYS A 51 -5.73 -1.79 -6.79
C CYS A 51 -7.00 -2.41 -7.38
N GLU A 52 -7.70 -3.24 -6.60
CA GLU A 52 -8.95 -3.94 -6.88
C GLU A 52 -9.31 -4.06 -8.38
N GLY A 53 -8.73 -5.07 -9.05
CA GLY A 53 -9.03 -5.38 -10.45
C GLY A 53 -8.42 -4.43 -11.49
N VAL A 54 -7.80 -3.32 -11.06
CA VAL A 54 -7.09 -2.36 -11.90
C VAL A 54 -5.60 -2.45 -11.61
N ALA A 55 -4.83 -2.86 -12.63
CA ALA A 55 -3.38 -2.73 -12.56
C ALA A 55 -3.03 -1.24 -12.50
N VAL A 56 -2.23 -0.83 -11.52
CA VAL A 56 -1.77 0.56 -11.43
C VAL A 56 -0.72 0.76 -12.52
N ASP A 57 -0.96 1.67 -13.47
CA ASP A 57 0.05 2.05 -14.45
C ASP A 57 1.11 2.94 -13.78
N LEU A 58 2.14 2.30 -13.25
CA LEU A 58 3.25 2.97 -12.57
C LEU A 58 4.06 3.89 -13.48
N ARG A 59 3.93 3.79 -14.81
CA ARG A 59 4.62 4.69 -15.75
C ARG A 59 3.95 6.06 -15.81
N ALA A 60 2.66 6.13 -15.47
CA ALA A 60 1.91 7.38 -15.40
C ALA A 60 2.15 8.15 -14.09
N LEU A 61 2.77 7.52 -13.09
CA LEU A 61 3.07 8.12 -11.80
C LEU A 61 4.52 8.61 -11.74
N THR A 62 4.70 9.85 -11.30
CA THR A 62 6.01 10.44 -11.06
C THR A 62 6.65 9.83 -9.81
N ILE A 63 7.96 9.57 -9.89
CA ILE A 63 8.77 9.17 -8.74
C ILE A 63 9.24 10.45 -8.04
N ASP A 64 9.01 10.53 -6.74
CA ASP A 64 9.43 11.67 -5.94
C ASP A 64 10.92 11.58 -5.53
N ALA A 65 11.38 12.54 -4.72
CA ALA A 65 12.77 12.57 -4.26
C ALA A 65 13.13 11.42 -3.30
N SER A 66 12.13 10.75 -2.71
CA SER A 66 12.34 9.57 -1.85
C SER A 66 12.49 8.28 -2.67
N GLY A 67 12.16 8.31 -3.96
CA GLY A 67 12.16 7.14 -4.82
C GLY A 67 10.82 6.40 -4.83
N GLU A 68 9.74 7.04 -4.38
CA GLU A 68 8.41 6.46 -4.27
C GLU A 68 7.45 7.08 -5.29
N ARG A 69 6.46 6.28 -5.70
CA ARG A 69 5.31 6.73 -6.50
C ARG A 69 4.08 6.75 -5.62
N HIS A 70 3.28 7.78 -5.76
CA HIS A 70 2.11 7.99 -4.93
C HIS A 70 0.84 7.71 -5.74
N PHE A 71 0.02 6.78 -5.27
CA PHE A 71 -1.26 6.44 -5.88
C PHE A 71 -2.40 6.72 -4.89
N PRO A 72 -3.40 7.54 -5.24
CA PRO A 72 -4.56 7.77 -4.39
C PRO A 72 -5.29 6.46 -4.08
N TYR A 73 -5.43 6.13 -2.80
CA TYR A 73 -6.13 4.94 -2.33
C TYR A 73 -7.45 5.35 -1.68
N ALA A 74 -8.53 4.78 -2.19
CA ALA A 74 -9.86 4.94 -1.63
C ALA A 74 -10.12 3.84 -0.59
N PHE A 75 -10.66 4.23 0.57
CA PHE A 75 -11.07 3.29 1.61
C PHE A 75 -12.10 2.29 1.09
N GLY A 76 -12.03 1.03 1.53
CA GLY A 76 -12.93 -0.04 1.09
C GLY A 76 -12.43 -0.86 -0.10
N HIS A 77 -11.37 -0.40 -0.79
CA HIS A 77 -10.76 -1.12 -1.89
C HIS A 77 -9.58 -1.97 -1.41
N SER A 78 -9.22 -3.04 -2.13
CA SER A 78 -7.99 -3.78 -1.82
C SER A 78 -6.85 -3.32 -2.71
N ALA A 79 -5.65 -3.14 -2.16
CA ALA A 79 -4.45 -2.83 -2.93
C ALA A 79 -3.32 -3.78 -2.56
N SER A 80 -2.42 -4.05 -3.50
CA SER A 80 -1.20 -4.79 -3.24
C SER A 80 0.01 -4.19 -3.91
N VAL A 81 1.15 -4.24 -3.23
CA VAL A 81 2.46 -3.86 -3.76
C VAL A 81 3.40 -5.05 -3.66
N ASP A 82 4.00 -5.44 -4.77
CA ASP A 82 4.97 -6.53 -4.87
C ASP A 82 6.38 -5.97 -5.09
N MET A 83 7.30 -6.26 -4.17
CA MET A 83 8.70 -5.86 -4.26
C MET A 83 9.62 -7.02 -3.88
N ALA A 84 10.54 -7.38 -4.77
CA ALA A 84 11.51 -8.47 -4.54
C ALA A 84 10.87 -9.81 -4.06
N GLY A 85 9.64 -10.11 -4.49
CA GLY A 85 8.90 -11.31 -4.11
C GLY A 85 8.14 -11.21 -2.78
N VAL A 86 8.26 -10.10 -2.05
CA VAL A 86 7.42 -9.79 -0.89
C VAL A 86 6.19 -9.02 -1.37
N ARG A 87 5.01 -9.48 -0.95
CA ARG A 87 3.73 -8.84 -1.25
C ARG A 87 3.19 -8.15 -0.02
N PHE A 88 2.83 -6.88 -0.17
CA PHE A 88 2.12 -6.11 0.83
C PHE A 88 0.67 -5.96 0.37
N GLU A 89 -0.29 -6.31 1.21
CA GLU A 89 -1.72 -6.24 0.91
C GLU A 89 -2.38 -5.27 1.89
N VAL A 90 -3.18 -4.34 1.38
CA VAL A 90 -3.97 -3.37 2.15
C VAL A 90 -5.43 -3.59 1.84
N GLY A 91 -6.27 -3.68 2.87
CA GLY A 91 -7.72 -3.79 2.73
C GLY A 91 -8.46 -3.16 3.89
N ALA A 92 -9.74 -2.83 3.67
CA ALA A 92 -10.65 -2.50 4.75
C ALA A 92 -11.12 -3.80 5.41
N THR A 93 -11.06 -3.85 6.75
CA THR A 93 -11.73 -4.85 7.58
C THR A 93 -12.88 -4.25 8.38
#